data_AF-A0A517WKZ8-F1
#
_entry.id   AF-A0A517WKZ8-F1
#
_cell.length_a   1.000
_cell.length_b   1.000
_cell.length_c   1.000
_cell.angle_alpha   90.00
_cell.angle_beta   90.00
_cell.angle_gamma   90.00
#
_symmetry.space_group_name_H-M   'P 1'
#
loop_
_entity.id
_entity.type
_entity.pdbx_description
1 polymer ?
#
loop_
_entity_poly.entity_id
_entity_poly.type
_entity_poly.pdbx_seq_one_letter_code
_entity_poly.pdbx_strand_id
1 'polypeptide(L)'
;MNLFWIHLRVSNFAKPDTMDKMTESTTSSRSLVFRRNIESLVQYDFLNQRAFADEVGVDYKWLRRLCHRGLERVDRRTESDLEKIAGHFELQISDLWRDGTAERFSPIQDQVLIKWTGSKRLQSEEIVSRFPQKIETYFEPFIGGGSVLYRLLKSDISVSRYRCSDTCRPLIELWRMVKENPRDLVLKYEEMWRRLQGEGALYYHRVRDEFNDSQCPTLFFFLLRTCRNGLIRFNRKGEFTAGFHHGRTGIKPETVRRIILDWSNLLRNYDVRFYCRNYQRIQASEGDLMYLDPPYRISPRFILYSGPFDFEKFFRWLRKQPANYLLSLNGYSGEDDIRVDVPTDLYGEHLLIDSGTSSLRRLNGNEGSALQDSLYVSKK
;
A
#
# COMPACT_ATOMS: atom_id res chain seq x y z
N MET A 1 64.35 11.20 25.71
CA MET A 1 64.78 11.33 27.12
C MET A 1 63.61 11.90 27.88
N ASN A 2 62.78 11.07 28.49
CA ASN A 2 62.96 10.35 29.75
C ASN A 2 62.08 11.05 30.80
N LEU A 3 61.00 10.39 31.22
CA LEU A 3 60.83 9.74 32.54
C LEU A 3 60.39 10.81 33.59
N PHE A 4 59.54 10.60 34.59
CA PHE A 4 58.82 9.46 35.13
C PHE A 4 57.91 10.03 36.25
N TRP A 5 56.72 9.45 36.43
CA TRP A 5 56.13 8.99 37.70
C TRP A 5 55.92 9.95 38.89
N ILE A 6 54.69 9.92 39.40
CA ILE A 6 54.43 9.93 40.84
C ILE A 6 53.68 8.65 41.23
N HIS A 7 54.18 8.05 42.31
CA HIS A 7 53.84 6.75 42.89
C HIS A 7 52.48 6.70 43.62
N LEU A 8 51.78 5.58 43.38
CA LEU A 8 51.21 4.61 44.33
C LEU A 8 51.09 4.98 45.83
N ARG A 9 49.90 4.72 46.39
CA ARG A 9 49.76 3.93 47.63
C ARG A 9 48.77 2.79 47.42
N VAL A 10 49.23 1.60 47.73
CA VAL A 10 48.50 0.32 47.81
C VAL A 10 48.25 -0.01 49.27
N SER A 11 47.13 -0.69 49.54
CA SER A 11 46.81 -1.65 50.63
C SER A 11 45.40 -1.33 51.20
N ASN A 12 44.42 -2.23 51.26
CA ASN A 12 44.45 -3.66 51.61
C ASN A 12 43.35 -4.49 50.91
N PHE A 13 43.65 -5.78 50.78
CA PHE A 13 42.78 -6.88 50.34
C PHE A 13 41.63 -7.19 51.33
N ALA A 14 40.44 -7.46 50.80
CA ALA A 14 39.49 -8.46 51.30
C ALA A 14 38.71 -9.07 50.11
N LYS A 15 38.36 -10.34 50.23
CA LYS A 15 38.12 -11.34 49.17
C LYS A 15 36.62 -11.41 48.73
N PRO A 16 36.25 -12.31 47.79
CA PRO A 16 35.23 -12.11 46.78
C PRO A 16 33.83 -12.47 47.28
N ASP A 17 32.79 -11.83 46.75
CA ASP A 17 31.48 -12.45 46.64
C ASP A 17 30.59 -11.70 45.64
N THR A 18 29.71 -12.44 45.00
CA THR A 18 28.69 -12.04 44.01
C THR A 18 29.13 -11.98 42.53
N MET A 19 29.66 -13.11 42.04
CA MET A 19 29.17 -13.63 40.75
C MET A 19 27.74 -14.12 40.97
N ASP A 20 26.75 -13.22 40.85
CA ASP A 20 25.36 -13.58 40.57
C ASP A 20 24.54 -12.30 40.43
N LYS A 21 24.45 -11.79 39.20
CA LYS A 21 23.42 -10.85 38.69
C LYS A 21 23.74 -10.46 37.24
N MET A 22 23.78 -11.44 36.33
CA MET A 22 23.82 -11.21 34.89
C MET A 22 23.10 -12.31 34.10
N THR A 23 21.92 -12.74 34.57
CA THR A 23 21.10 -13.76 33.88
C THR A 23 19.61 -13.39 33.74
N GLU A 24 19.22 -12.16 34.08
CA GLU A 24 17.82 -11.71 33.95
C GLU A 24 17.51 -10.81 32.74
N SER A 25 18.50 -10.35 31.94
CA SER A 25 18.21 -9.47 30.78
C SER A 25 18.15 -10.17 29.42
N THR A 26 18.69 -11.37 29.27
CA THR A 26 18.72 -12.12 27.99
C THR A 26 17.50 -13.03 27.80
N THR A 27 16.93 -13.53 28.89
CA THR A 27 15.80 -14.49 28.91
C THR A 27 14.49 -13.86 28.39
N SER A 28 14.22 -12.61 28.78
CA SER A 28 13.05 -11.83 28.32
C SER A 28 13.11 -11.51 26.81
N SER A 29 14.32 -11.31 26.28
CA SER A 29 14.54 -10.97 24.86
C SER A 29 14.19 -12.14 23.93
N ARG A 30 14.61 -13.37 24.26
CA ARG A 30 14.45 -14.54 23.37
C ARG A 30 12.99 -14.96 23.18
N SER A 31 12.20 -14.96 24.27
CA SER A 31 10.77 -15.25 24.19
C SER A 31 10.02 -14.16 23.41
N LEU A 32 10.43 -12.90 23.55
CA LEU A 32 9.86 -11.77 22.82
C LEU A 32 10.15 -11.87 21.31
N VAL A 33 11.39 -12.23 20.93
CA VAL A 33 11.77 -12.47 19.53
C VAL A 33 10.93 -13.60 18.93
N PHE A 34 10.79 -14.72 19.64
CA PHE A 34 9.94 -15.83 19.20
C PHE A 34 8.49 -15.40 18.99
N ARG A 35 7.94 -14.66 19.97
CA ARG A 35 6.57 -14.15 19.88
C ARG A 35 6.37 -13.28 18.64
N ARG A 36 7.26 -12.29 18.44
CA ARG A 36 7.23 -11.41 17.26
C ARG A 36 7.29 -12.22 15.97
N ASN A 37 8.18 -13.21 15.90
CA ASN A 37 8.34 -14.05 14.72
C ASN A 37 7.05 -14.85 14.42
N ILE A 38 6.48 -15.54 15.41
CA ILE A 38 5.24 -16.31 15.23
C ILE A 38 4.07 -15.40 14.86
N GLU A 39 3.92 -14.24 15.49
CA GLU A 39 2.87 -13.29 15.15
C GLU A 39 2.98 -12.83 13.68
N SER A 40 4.18 -12.50 13.19
CA SER A 40 4.40 -12.14 11.78
C SER A 40 4.11 -13.30 10.83
N LEU A 41 4.51 -14.53 11.19
CA LEU A 41 4.25 -15.73 10.39
C LEU A 41 2.76 -16.00 10.23
N VAL A 42 1.99 -16.00 11.33
CA VAL A 42 0.54 -16.19 11.30
C VAL A 42 -0.15 -15.16 10.40
N GLN A 43 0.28 -13.90 10.47
CA GLN A 43 -0.31 -12.83 9.66
C GLN A 43 0.04 -12.91 8.17
N TYR A 44 1.20 -13.50 7.82
CA TYR A 44 1.72 -13.54 6.45
C TYR A 44 0.81 -14.26 5.45
N ASP A 45 0.00 -15.20 5.93
CA ASP A 45 -1.01 -15.92 5.13
C ASP A 45 -2.41 -15.30 5.17
N PHE A 46 -2.53 -14.10 5.75
CA PHE A 46 -3.80 -13.38 5.90
C PHE A 46 -4.84 -14.14 6.74
N LEU A 47 -4.39 -15.08 7.57
CA LEU A 47 -5.23 -15.91 8.43
C LEU A 47 -5.31 -15.35 9.84
N ASN A 48 -6.39 -15.67 10.54
CA ASN A 48 -6.43 -15.55 11.99
C ASN A 48 -5.76 -16.78 12.63
N GLN A 49 -5.40 -16.70 13.92
CA GLN A 49 -4.69 -17.78 14.63
C GLN A 49 -5.40 -19.14 14.55
N ARG A 50 -6.74 -19.18 14.53
CA ARG A 50 -7.47 -20.45 14.44
C ARG A 50 -7.33 -21.07 13.07
N ALA A 51 -7.63 -20.31 12.02
CA ALA A 51 -7.51 -20.79 10.65
C ALA A 51 -6.07 -21.20 10.31
N PHE A 52 -5.07 -20.46 10.82
CA PHE A 52 -3.67 -20.83 10.68
C PHE A 52 -3.32 -22.13 11.42
N ALA A 53 -3.82 -22.31 12.65
CA ALA A 53 -3.60 -23.55 13.41
C ALA A 53 -4.19 -24.77 12.68
N ASP A 54 -5.41 -24.63 12.14
CA ASP A 54 -6.08 -25.67 11.38
C ASP A 54 -5.30 -26.02 10.09
N GLU A 55 -4.78 -25.00 9.39
CA GLU A 55 -4.00 -25.17 8.16
C GLU A 55 -2.67 -25.89 8.38
N VAL A 56 -1.94 -25.50 9.42
CA VAL A 56 -0.64 -26.11 9.76
C VAL A 56 -0.81 -27.45 10.47
N GLY A 57 -2.01 -27.75 10.98
CA GLY A 57 -2.31 -28.99 11.70
C GLY A 57 -1.75 -29.02 13.13
N VAL A 58 -1.94 -27.93 13.87
CA VAL A 58 -1.53 -27.77 15.28
C VAL A 58 -2.72 -27.36 16.17
N ASP A 59 -2.63 -27.60 17.48
CA ASP A 59 -3.71 -27.19 18.40
C ASP A 59 -3.83 -25.66 18.50
N TYR A 60 -5.02 -25.14 18.24
CA TYR A 60 -5.30 -23.70 18.31
C TYR A 60 -5.03 -23.09 19.70
N LYS A 61 -5.40 -23.79 20.80
CA LYS A 61 -5.18 -23.24 22.15
C LYS A 61 -3.70 -23.16 22.48
N TRP A 62 -2.90 -24.10 21.99
CA TRP A 62 -1.45 -24.09 22.06
C TRP A 62 -0.86 -22.94 21.25
N LEU A 63 -1.20 -22.78 19.97
CA LEU A 63 -0.72 -21.68 19.14
C LEU A 63 -1.10 -20.31 19.74
N ARG A 64 -2.34 -20.14 20.19
CA ARG A 64 -2.80 -18.89 20.82
C ARG A 64 -1.95 -18.55 22.06
N ARG A 65 -1.58 -19.54 22.87
CA ARG A 65 -0.69 -19.33 24.03
C ARG A 65 0.70 -18.91 23.59
N LEU A 66 1.25 -19.50 22.52
CA LEU A 66 2.54 -19.11 21.96
C LEU A 66 2.53 -17.66 21.46
N CYS A 67 1.51 -17.25 20.70
CA CYS A 67 1.38 -15.87 20.25
C CYS A 67 1.26 -14.88 21.41
N HIS A 68 0.76 -15.29 22.59
CA HIS A 68 0.62 -14.40 23.73
C HIS A 68 1.86 -14.35 24.62
N ARG A 69 2.45 -15.52 24.93
CA ARG A 69 3.51 -15.66 25.94
C ARG A 69 4.92 -15.80 25.36
N GLY A 70 5.02 -16.11 24.06
CA GLY A 70 6.27 -16.54 23.46
C GLY A 70 6.72 -17.91 23.97
N LEU A 71 7.94 -18.29 23.59
CA LEU A 71 8.58 -19.53 24.00
C LEU A 71 10.09 -19.29 24.05
N GLU A 72 10.75 -19.73 25.12
CA GLU A 72 12.20 -19.51 25.29
C GLU A 72 13.05 -20.55 24.56
N ARG A 73 12.60 -21.81 24.61
CA ARG A 73 13.28 -22.98 24.04
C ARG A 73 12.28 -24.01 23.58
N VAL A 74 12.70 -24.84 22.63
CA VAL A 74 11.94 -26.02 22.21
C VAL A 74 11.81 -26.98 23.39
N ASP A 75 10.60 -27.48 23.65
CA ASP A 75 10.37 -28.66 24.48
C ASP A 75 10.03 -29.86 23.57
N ARG A 76 10.48 -31.06 23.94
CA ARG A 76 10.32 -32.29 23.17
C ARG A 76 8.86 -32.59 22.83
N ARG A 77 7.93 -32.19 23.71
CA ARG A 77 6.49 -32.40 23.52
C ARG A 77 5.89 -31.53 22.42
N THR A 78 6.53 -30.41 22.09
CA THR A 78 6.01 -29.40 21.14
C THR A 78 6.88 -29.24 19.91
N GLU A 79 8.00 -29.96 19.85
CA GLU A 79 8.97 -29.89 18.74
C GLU A 79 8.31 -30.21 17.39
N SER A 80 7.54 -31.30 17.31
CA SER A 80 6.84 -31.67 16.07
C SER A 80 5.82 -30.61 15.61
N ASP A 81 5.14 -29.92 16.52
CA ASP A 81 4.21 -28.85 16.12
C ASP A 81 4.96 -27.57 15.69
N LEU A 82 6.12 -27.29 16.29
CA LEU A 82 7.00 -26.20 15.85
C LEU A 82 7.63 -26.50 14.48
N GLU A 83 7.96 -27.77 14.20
CA GLU A 83 8.42 -28.23 12.88
C GLU A 83 7.38 -27.99 11.80
N LYS A 84 6.11 -28.27 12.08
CA LYS A 84 5.01 -27.98 11.13
C LYS A 84 4.94 -26.49 10.82
N ILE A 85 5.00 -25.63 11.84
CA ILE A 85 5.00 -24.17 11.65
C ILE A 85 6.21 -23.72 10.83
N ALA A 86 7.42 -24.14 11.19
CA ALA A 86 8.63 -23.76 10.49
C ALA A 86 8.64 -24.27 9.04
N GLY A 87 8.26 -25.53 8.83
CA GLY A 87 8.18 -26.18 7.53
C GLY A 87 7.19 -25.50 6.58
N HIS A 88 6.05 -25.00 7.08
CA HIS A 88 5.07 -24.26 6.29
C HIS A 88 5.66 -23.00 5.62
N PHE A 89 6.69 -22.39 6.22
CA PHE A 89 7.38 -21.22 5.67
C PHE A 89 8.78 -21.51 5.12
N GLU A 90 9.12 -22.79 4.93
CA GLU A 90 10.45 -23.23 4.50
C GLU A 90 11.57 -22.72 5.43
N LEU A 91 11.30 -22.72 6.75
CA LEU A 91 12.22 -22.31 7.79
C LEU A 91 12.76 -23.52 8.57
N GLN A 92 13.91 -23.34 9.20
CA GLN A 92 14.37 -24.26 10.24
C GLN A 92 13.69 -23.89 11.57
N ILE A 93 13.48 -24.86 12.48
CA ILE A 93 12.90 -24.59 13.81
C ILE A 93 13.66 -23.47 14.53
N SER A 94 15.00 -23.45 14.42
CA SER A 94 15.85 -22.44 15.04
C SER A 94 15.57 -21.02 14.54
N ASP A 95 15.06 -20.86 13.31
CA ASP A 95 14.70 -19.54 12.76
C ASP A 95 13.53 -18.90 13.50
N LEU A 96 12.69 -19.69 14.18
CA LEU A 96 11.60 -19.16 15.01
C LEU A 96 12.12 -18.27 16.16
N TRP A 97 13.38 -18.42 16.56
CA TRP A 97 14.05 -17.59 17.56
C TRP A 97 15.05 -16.58 16.98
N ARG A 98 15.25 -16.57 15.67
CA ARG A 98 16.27 -15.74 15.04
C ARG A 98 15.77 -14.32 14.86
N ASP A 99 16.61 -13.35 15.20
CA ASP A 99 16.39 -11.96 14.82
C ASP A 99 16.40 -11.81 13.29
N GLY A 100 15.56 -10.92 12.75
CA GLY A 100 15.42 -10.76 11.32
C GLY A 100 14.38 -11.70 10.68
N THR A 101 13.90 -12.73 11.38
CA THR A 101 12.89 -13.65 10.82
C THR A 101 11.58 -12.92 10.56
N ALA A 102 11.03 -12.24 11.57
CA ALA A 102 9.80 -11.46 11.43
C ALA A 102 9.86 -10.48 10.24
N GLU A 103 10.97 -9.79 10.06
CA GLU A 103 11.19 -8.76 9.02
C GLU A 103 11.03 -9.30 7.60
N ARG A 104 11.28 -10.61 7.37
CA ARG A 104 11.04 -11.29 6.08
C ARG A 104 9.56 -11.45 5.77
N PHE A 105 8.73 -11.54 6.80
CA PHE A 105 7.29 -11.81 6.71
C PHE A 105 6.42 -10.61 7.12
N SER A 106 7.03 -9.54 7.65
CA SER A 106 6.32 -8.32 8.03
C SER A 106 5.92 -7.48 6.81
N PRO A 107 4.82 -6.70 6.92
CA PRO A 107 4.37 -5.81 5.86
C PRO A 107 5.48 -4.85 5.37
N ILE A 108 5.49 -4.53 4.07
CA ILE A 108 6.35 -3.46 3.55
C ILE A 108 5.53 -2.18 3.52
N GLN A 109 5.85 -1.29 4.44
CA GLN A 109 5.17 -0.01 4.55
C GLN A 109 5.54 0.96 3.43
N ASP A 110 4.61 1.87 3.17
CA ASP A 110 4.72 3.05 2.31
C ASP A 110 4.99 2.73 0.84
N GLN A 111 4.53 1.55 0.42
CA GLN A 111 4.55 1.10 -0.95
C GLN A 111 3.18 1.20 -1.61
N VAL A 112 3.20 1.61 -2.88
CA VAL A 112 1.98 1.63 -3.70
C VAL A 112 1.53 0.21 -4.05
N LEU A 113 0.24 -0.04 -3.90
CA LEU A 113 -0.38 -1.29 -4.33
C LEU A 113 -0.34 -1.43 -5.85
N ILE A 114 -0.55 -0.35 -6.60
CA ILE A 114 -0.47 -0.36 -8.06
C ILE A 114 0.14 0.95 -8.52
N LYS A 115 0.89 0.90 -9.63
CA LYS A 115 1.24 2.12 -10.34
C LYS A 115 -0.01 2.60 -11.05
N TRP A 116 -0.38 3.85 -10.79
CA TRP A 116 -1.55 4.47 -11.39
C TRP A 116 -1.15 5.82 -11.98
N THR A 117 -1.57 6.09 -13.21
CA THR A 117 -1.31 7.37 -13.86
C THR A 117 -2.03 8.47 -13.08
N GLY A 118 -1.31 9.56 -12.78
CA GLY A 118 -1.84 10.65 -11.94
C GLY A 118 -1.74 10.41 -10.43
N SER A 119 -1.10 9.32 -9.99
CA SER A 119 -0.93 9.01 -8.56
C SER A 119 -0.36 10.18 -7.76
N LYS A 120 -1.05 10.50 -6.67
CA LYS A 120 -0.73 11.58 -5.74
C LYS A 120 0.25 11.19 -4.64
N ARG A 121 1.06 10.15 -4.85
CA ARG A 121 1.95 9.63 -3.80
C ARG A 121 2.88 10.70 -3.24
N LEU A 122 3.46 11.53 -4.11
CA LEU A 122 4.38 12.60 -3.70
C LEU A 122 3.66 13.73 -2.96
N GLN A 123 2.45 14.10 -3.40
CA GLN A 123 1.69 15.19 -2.78
C GLN A 123 0.83 14.75 -1.58
N SER A 124 0.66 13.44 -1.37
CA SER A 124 -0.32 12.91 -0.41
C SER A 124 -0.13 13.43 1.01
N GLU A 125 1.11 13.65 1.46
CA GLU A 125 1.41 14.23 2.77
C GLU A 125 0.86 15.66 2.89
N GLU A 126 1.18 16.53 1.93
CA GLU A 126 0.74 17.92 1.91
C GLU A 126 -0.77 18.07 1.71
N ILE A 127 -1.37 17.17 0.93
CA ILE A 127 -2.82 17.13 0.74
C ILE A 127 -3.51 16.77 2.06
N VAL A 128 -3.06 15.69 2.72
CA VAL A 128 -3.68 15.20 3.96
C VAL A 128 -3.43 16.14 5.14
N SER A 129 -2.31 16.86 5.19
CA SER A 129 -2.05 17.84 6.25
C SER A 129 -3.05 19.01 6.27
N ARG A 130 -3.77 19.21 5.17
CA ARG A 130 -4.83 20.23 5.02
C ARG A 130 -6.23 19.72 5.33
N PHE A 131 -6.37 18.43 5.60
CA PHE A 131 -7.67 17.86 5.96
C PHE A 131 -8.04 18.30 7.39
N PRO A 132 -9.35 18.49 7.69
CA PRO A 132 -9.80 18.74 9.05
C PRO A 132 -9.49 17.54 9.95
N GLN A 133 -9.26 17.81 11.24
CA GLN A 133 -8.91 16.78 12.25
C GLN A 133 -10.02 15.77 12.53
N LYS A 134 -11.26 16.09 12.14
CA LYS A 134 -12.43 15.22 12.26
C LYS A 134 -13.21 15.24 10.96
N ILE A 135 -13.52 14.05 10.44
CA ILE A 135 -14.28 13.84 9.20
C ILE A 135 -15.35 12.78 9.47
N GLU A 136 -16.61 13.09 9.20
CA GLU A 136 -17.68 12.10 9.33
C GLU A 136 -17.57 11.04 8.23
N THR A 137 -17.56 11.47 6.97
CA THR A 137 -17.35 10.59 5.83
C THR A 137 -16.30 11.18 4.90
N TYR A 138 -15.21 10.45 4.69
CA TYR A 138 -14.25 10.73 3.65
C TYR A 138 -14.72 10.11 2.32
N PHE A 139 -14.80 10.93 1.28
CA PHE A 139 -15.11 10.50 -0.08
C PHE A 139 -13.91 10.71 -1.01
N GLU A 140 -13.57 9.68 -1.77
CA GLU A 140 -12.56 9.76 -2.84
C GLU A 140 -13.13 9.12 -4.11
N PRO A 141 -13.88 9.88 -4.94
CA PRO A 141 -14.61 9.33 -6.08
C PRO A 141 -13.77 9.05 -7.33
N PHE A 142 -12.47 9.29 -7.25
CA PHE A 142 -11.47 9.03 -8.27
C PHE A 142 -10.27 8.30 -7.64
N ILE A 143 -10.55 7.22 -6.92
CA ILE A 143 -9.56 6.57 -6.03
C ILE A 143 -8.26 6.19 -6.72
N GLY A 144 -8.31 5.76 -7.99
CA GLY A 144 -7.12 5.33 -8.73
C GLY A 144 -6.22 4.39 -7.91
N GLY A 145 -4.97 4.80 -7.71
CA GLY A 145 -3.97 4.07 -6.92
C GLY A 145 -4.07 4.24 -5.40
N GLY A 146 -5.01 5.04 -4.88
CA GLY A 146 -5.34 5.15 -3.46
C GLY A 146 -4.30 5.86 -2.59
N SER A 147 -3.43 6.69 -3.17
CA SER A 147 -2.30 7.28 -2.43
C SER A 147 -2.74 8.24 -1.32
N VAL A 148 -3.81 9.02 -1.53
CA VAL A 148 -4.34 9.93 -0.51
C VAL A 148 -5.09 9.13 0.56
N LEU A 149 -5.95 8.18 0.18
CA LEU A 149 -6.54 7.23 1.12
C LEU A 149 -5.49 6.57 2.02
N TYR A 150 -4.41 6.05 1.45
CA TYR A 150 -3.35 5.38 2.20
C TYR A 150 -2.71 6.30 3.25
N ARG A 151 -2.39 7.53 2.85
CA ARG A 151 -1.83 8.52 3.76
C ARG A 151 -2.82 8.88 4.87
N LEU A 152 -4.09 9.06 4.54
CA LEU A 152 -5.15 9.36 5.51
C LEU A 152 -5.39 8.20 6.49
N LEU A 153 -5.34 6.94 6.05
CA LEU A 153 -5.46 5.77 6.93
C LEU A 153 -4.27 5.63 7.91
N LYS A 154 -3.16 6.32 7.64
CA LYS A 154 -1.97 6.36 8.50
C LYS A 154 -1.83 7.65 9.31
N SER A 155 -2.70 8.63 9.13
CA SER A 155 -2.65 9.87 9.90
C SER A 155 -3.39 9.71 11.24
N ASP A 156 -3.27 10.73 12.08
CA ASP A 156 -3.98 10.91 13.35
C ASP A 156 -5.38 11.52 13.18
N ILE A 157 -5.81 11.78 11.94
CA ILE A 157 -7.12 12.36 11.63
C ILE A 157 -8.22 11.34 11.94
N SER A 158 -9.21 11.76 12.71
CA SER A 158 -10.36 10.92 13.06
C SER A 158 -11.37 10.91 11.92
N VAL A 159 -11.59 9.74 11.32
CA VAL A 159 -12.56 9.55 10.22
C VAL A 159 -13.52 8.42 10.56
N SER A 160 -14.82 8.69 10.57
CA SER A 160 -15.82 7.66 10.92
C SER A 160 -16.01 6.65 9.78
N ARG A 161 -15.99 7.10 8.52
CA ARG A 161 -16.30 6.27 7.34
C ARG A 161 -15.47 6.69 6.12
N TYR A 162 -15.00 5.71 5.34
CA TYR A 162 -14.30 5.96 4.08
C TYR A 162 -15.09 5.38 2.91
N ARG A 163 -15.35 6.19 1.88
CA ARG A 163 -16.19 5.86 0.73
C ARG A 163 -15.44 6.21 -0.55
N CYS A 164 -14.73 5.22 -1.07
CA CYS A 164 -13.90 5.37 -2.26
C CYS A 164 -14.64 4.83 -3.49
N SER A 165 -14.53 5.51 -4.62
CA SER A 165 -15.11 5.02 -5.87
C SER A 165 -14.27 5.33 -7.07
N ASP A 166 -14.57 4.62 -8.15
CA ASP A 166 -14.05 4.85 -9.48
C ASP A 166 -15.08 4.35 -10.50
N THR A 167 -14.91 4.74 -11.76
CA THR A 167 -15.67 4.16 -12.88
C THR A 167 -14.99 2.93 -13.47
N CYS A 168 -13.71 2.68 -13.15
CA CYS A 168 -13.00 1.48 -13.54
C CYS A 168 -13.43 0.28 -12.68
N ARG A 169 -14.33 -0.56 -13.22
CA ARG A 169 -14.83 -1.78 -12.54
C ARG A 169 -13.71 -2.72 -12.07
N PRO A 170 -12.76 -3.18 -12.92
CA PRO A 170 -11.72 -4.10 -12.49
C PRO A 170 -10.80 -3.50 -11.41
N LEU A 171 -10.60 -2.19 -11.39
CA LEU A 171 -9.89 -1.50 -10.31
C LEU A 171 -10.65 -1.62 -8.97
N ILE A 172 -11.96 -1.36 -8.97
CA ILE A 172 -12.76 -1.43 -7.75
C ILE A 172 -12.88 -2.86 -7.24
N GLU A 173 -13.04 -3.82 -8.14
CA GLU A 173 -13.05 -5.24 -7.76
C GLU A 173 -11.69 -5.67 -7.20
N LEU A 174 -10.58 -5.17 -7.74
CA LEU A 174 -9.25 -5.36 -7.17
C LEU A 174 -9.14 -4.78 -5.74
N TRP A 175 -9.58 -3.55 -5.51
CA TRP A 175 -9.57 -2.96 -4.16
C TRP A 175 -10.40 -3.77 -3.15
N ARG A 176 -11.55 -4.30 -3.56
CA ARG A 176 -12.35 -5.22 -2.74
C ARG A 176 -11.60 -6.51 -2.44
N MET A 177 -10.96 -7.13 -3.44
CA MET A 177 -10.12 -8.31 -3.21
C MET A 177 -8.98 -8.06 -2.23
N VAL A 178 -8.30 -6.92 -2.29
CA VAL A 178 -7.23 -6.58 -1.34
C VAL A 178 -7.75 -6.53 0.11
N LYS A 179 -8.97 -6.04 0.32
CA LYS A 179 -9.60 -5.98 1.63
C LYS A 179 -10.14 -7.34 2.08
N GLU A 180 -10.87 -8.03 1.20
CA GLU A 180 -11.74 -9.17 1.54
C GLU A 180 -11.07 -10.52 1.27
N ASN A 181 -10.36 -10.65 0.15
CA ASN A 181 -9.75 -11.91 -0.31
C ASN A 181 -8.26 -11.72 -0.71
N PRO A 182 -7.40 -11.14 0.16
CA PRO A 182 -6.02 -10.80 -0.20
C PRO A 182 -5.16 -12.03 -0.49
N ARG A 183 -5.45 -13.16 0.17
CA ARG A 183 -4.73 -14.42 -0.02
C ARG A 183 -4.89 -14.95 -1.44
N ASP A 184 -6.13 -14.99 -1.93
CA ASP A 184 -6.43 -15.44 -3.29
C ASP A 184 -5.76 -14.56 -4.34
N LEU A 185 -5.73 -13.24 -4.12
CA LEU A 185 -5.04 -12.30 -5.00
C LEU A 185 -3.54 -12.61 -5.10
N VAL A 186 -2.90 -12.87 -3.96
CA VAL A 186 -1.46 -13.21 -3.89
C VAL A 186 -1.19 -14.55 -4.58
N LEU A 187 -1.96 -15.59 -4.27
CA LEU A 187 -1.75 -16.93 -4.84
C LEU A 187 -1.93 -16.93 -6.36
N LYS A 188 -2.97 -16.26 -6.86
CA LYS A 188 -3.18 -16.09 -8.31
C LYS A 188 -2.05 -15.28 -8.95
N TYR A 189 -1.60 -14.21 -8.31
CA TYR A 189 -0.46 -13.43 -8.81
C TYR A 189 0.81 -14.29 -8.89
N GLU A 190 1.10 -15.07 -7.85
CA GLU A 190 2.26 -15.96 -7.75
C GLU A 190 2.25 -17.04 -8.84
N GLU A 191 1.11 -17.67 -9.07
CA GLU A 191 0.92 -18.63 -10.16
C GLU A 191 1.23 -17.99 -11.52
N MET A 192 0.58 -16.87 -11.84
CA MET A 192 0.79 -16.17 -13.11
C MET A 192 2.24 -15.66 -13.25
N TRP A 193 2.85 -15.20 -12.15
CA TRP A 193 4.23 -14.74 -12.15
C TRP A 193 5.21 -15.87 -12.46
N ARG A 194 5.02 -17.07 -11.89
CA ARG A 194 5.83 -18.26 -12.21
C ARG A 194 5.69 -18.65 -13.68
N ARG A 195 4.46 -18.68 -14.19
CA ARG A 195 4.18 -18.98 -15.60
C ARG A 195 4.83 -17.96 -16.53
N LEU A 196 4.79 -16.68 -16.18
CA LEU A 196 5.49 -15.63 -16.93
C LEU A 196 7.00 -15.86 -17.00
N GLN A 197 7.64 -16.36 -15.93
CA GLN A 197 9.08 -16.63 -15.96
C GLN A 197 9.46 -17.76 -16.93
N GLY A 198 8.59 -18.77 -17.10
CA GLY A 198 8.82 -19.89 -18.01
C GLY A 198 8.34 -19.64 -19.45
N GLU A 199 7.18 -19.03 -19.61
CA GLU A 199 6.47 -18.87 -20.90
C GLU A 199 6.70 -17.49 -21.55
N GLY A 200 7.22 -16.52 -20.81
CA GLY A 200 7.61 -15.20 -21.32
C GLY A 200 6.45 -14.35 -21.86
N ALA A 201 6.76 -13.52 -22.86
CA ALA A 201 5.82 -12.51 -23.38
C ALA A 201 4.52 -13.10 -23.96
N LEU A 202 4.56 -14.32 -24.51
CA LEU A 202 3.37 -15.01 -25.04
C LEU A 202 2.33 -15.25 -23.95
N TYR A 203 2.77 -15.56 -22.73
CA TYR A 203 1.87 -15.71 -21.59
C TYR A 203 1.24 -14.37 -21.19
N TYR A 204 2.03 -13.29 -21.12
CA TYR A 204 1.49 -11.96 -20.87
C TYR A 204 0.40 -11.58 -21.89
N HIS A 205 0.62 -11.86 -23.18
CA HIS A 205 -0.36 -11.54 -24.22
C HIS A 205 -1.66 -12.33 -24.05
N ARG A 206 -1.59 -13.64 -23.75
CA ARG A 206 -2.79 -14.43 -23.45
C ARG A 206 -3.55 -13.92 -22.23
N VAL A 207 -2.85 -13.60 -21.14
CA VAL A 207 -3.49 -13.03 -19.94
C VAL A 207 -4.15 -11.68 -20.25
N ARG A 208 -3.54 -10.86 -21.12
CA ARG A 208 -4.13 -9.60 -21.56
C ARG A 208 -5.40 -9.81 -22.37
N ASP A 209 -5.40 -10.76 -23.28
CA ASP A 209 -6.57 -11.06 -24.12
C ASP A 209 -7.70 -11.63 -23.24
N GLU A 210 -7.39 -12.55 -22.33
CA GLU A 210 -8.34 -13.07 -21.33
C GLU A 210 -8.88 -11.97 -20.40
N PHE A 211 -8.05 -11.01 -19.99
CA PHE A 211 -8.51 -9.85 -19.23
C PHE A 211 -9.46 -8.97 -20.06
N ASN A 212 -9.18 -8.76 -21.34
CA ASN A 212 -10.06 -7.96 -22.20
C ASN A 212 -11.44 -8.60 -22.33
N ASP A 213 -11.52 -9.93 -22.34
CA ASP A 213 -12.78 -10.67 -22.39
C ASP A 213 -13.52 -10.71 -21.03
N SER A 214 -12.78 -10.97 -19.94
CA SER A 214 -13.38 -11.26 -18.62
C SER A 214 -13.47 -10.07 -17.68
N GLN A 215 -12.62 -9.05 -17.87
CA GLN A 215 -12.36 -7.97 -16.91
C GLN A 215 -11.98 -8.46 -15.50
N CYS A 216 -11.39 -9.66 -15.39
CA CYS A 216 -11.08 -10.26 -14.10
C CYS A 216 -10.03 -9.44 -13.31
N PRO A 217 -10.29 -9.07 -12.04
CA PRO A 217 -9.40 -8.22 -11.24
C PRO A 217 -8.02 -8.84 -10.96
N THR A 218 -7.91 -10.16 -10.89
CA THR A 218 -6.60 -10.81 -10.67
C THR A 218 -5.73 -10.75 -11.90
N LEU A 219 -6.30 -10.98 -13.09
CA LEU A 219 -5.60 -10.79 -14.36
C LEU A 219 -5.19 -9.31 -14.50
N PHE A 220 -6.09 -8.39 -14.14
CA PHE A 220 -5.79 -6.95 -14.14
C PHE A 220 -4.59 -6.61 -13.25
N PHE A 221 -4.57 -7.12 -12.01
CA PHE A 221 -3.46 -6.87 -11.09
C PHE A 221 -2.13 -7.41 -11.63
N PHE A 222 -2.12 -8.62 -12.20
CA PHE A 222 -0.93 -9.17 -12.84
C PHE A 222 -0.45 -8.26 -13.99
N LEU A 223 -1.36 -7.80 -14.86
CA LEU A 223 -1.02 -6.89 -15.95
C LEU A 223 -0.45 -5.57 -15.43
N LEU A 224 -1.05 -4.96 -14.39
CA LEU A 224 -0.56 -3.72 -13.78
C LEU A 224 0.84 -3.85 -13.18
N ARG A 225 1.22 -5.05 -12.73
CA ARG A 225 2.55 -5.33 -12.17
C ARG A 225 3.60 -5.69 -13.22
N THR A 226 3.19 -6.04 -14.44
CA THR A 226 4.09 -6.58 -15.49
C THR A 226 4.10 -5.76 -16.79
N CYS A 227 3.17 -4.81 -16.95
CA CYS A 227 3.11 -3.96 -18.12
C CYS A 227 4.23 -2.92 -18.17
N ARG A 228 4.57 -2.49 -19.39
CA ARG A 228 5.63 -1.53 -19.64
C ARG A 228 5.37 -0.23 -18.88
N ASN A 229 6.36 0.16 -18.06
CA ASN A 229 6.36 1.37 -17.23
C ASN A 229 5.20 1.50 -16.21
N GLY A 230 4.37 0.46 -16.03
CA GLY A 230 3.15 0.58 -15.22
C GLY A 230 2.12 1.55 -15.82
N LEU A 231 2.17 1.78 -17.14
CA LEU A 231 1.24 2.67 -17.83
C LEU A 231 -0.04 1.94 -18.15
N ILE A 232 -1.15 2.50 -17.66
CA ILE A 232 -2.48 1.97 -17.87
C ILE A 232 -3.03 2.60 -19.14
N ARG A 233 -3.31 1.78 -20.15
CA ARG A 233 -3.81 2.24 -21.44
C ARG A 233 -4.99 1.38 -21.86
N PHE A 234 -6.10 2.03 -22.13
CA PHE A 234 -7.29 1.44 -22.72
C PHE A 234 -7.55 2.07 -24.08
N ASN A 235 -8.07 1.30 -25.02
CA ASN A 235 -8.53 1.84 -26.31
C ASN A 235 -10.01 2.29 -26.23
N ARG A 236 -10.56 2.78 -27.35
CA ARG A 236 -11.97 3.22 -27.43
C ARG A 236 -13.00 2.12 -27.17
N LYS A 237 -12.60 0.84 -27.29
CA LYS A 237 -13.45 -0.32 -26.99
C LYS A 237 -13.38 -0.72 -25.51
N GLY A 238 -12.55 -0.05 -24.70
CA GLY A 238 -12.33 -0.41 -23.30
C GLY A 238 -11.34 -1.56 -23.10
N GLU A 239 -10.62 -1.98 -24.15
CA GLU A 239 -9.63 -3.06 -24.07
C GLU A 239 -8.29 -2.49 -23.56
N PHE A 240 -7.64 -3.20 -22.66
CA PHE A 240 -6.31 -2.89 -22.17
C PHE A 240 -5.24 -3.19 -23.23
N THR A 241 -4.41 -2.20 -23.54
CA THR A 241 -3.46 -2.26 -24.65
C THR A 241 -2.00 -2.08 -24.23
N ALA A 242 -1.69 -2.02 -22.94
CA ALA A 242 -0.31 -1.83 -22.51
C ALA A 242 0.55 -3.04 -22.91
N GLY A 243 1.73 -2.76 -23.47
CA GLY A 243 2.69 -3.79 -23.90
C GLY A 243 3.43 -4.42 -22.71
N PHE A 244 4.01 -5.59 -22.96
CA PHE A 244 4.83 -6.30 -21.98
C PHE A 244 6.13 -5.54 -21.66
N HIS A 245 6.61 -5.63 -20.42
CA HIS A 245 7.89 -5.06 -20.03
C HIS A 245 9.04 -6.07 -20.20
N HIS A 246 9.73 -6.04 -21.34
CA HIS A 246 10.81 -7.00 -21.66
C HIS A 246 11.99 -7.03 -20.66
N GLY A 247 12.27 -5.92 -19.95
CA GLY A 247 13.37 -5.85 -18.96
C GLY A 247 12.97 -6.05 -17.49
N ARG A 248 11.69 -6.27 -17.17
CA ARG A 248 11.19 -6.40 -15.79
C ARG A 248 9.95 -7.29 -15.78
N THR A 249 10.11 -8.54 -15.38
CA THR A 249 9.08 -9.59 -15.44
C THR A 249 8.13 -9.58 -14.22
N GLY A 250 7.84 -8.40 -13.68
CA GLY A 250 7.02 -8.23 -12.48
C GLY A 250 7.80 -8.23 -11.16
N ILE A 251 7.14 -7.83 -10.08
CA ILE A 251 7.69 -7.83 -8.72
C ILE A 251 7.63 -9.26 -8.16
N LYS A 252 8.63 -9.69 -7.39
CA LYS A 252 8.63 -11.03 -6.77
C LYS A 252 7.38 -11.25 -5.90
N PRO A 253 6.76 -12.44 -5.92
CA PRO A 253 5.53 -12.74 -5.16
C PRO A 253 5.62 -12.42 -3.67
N GLU A 254 6.76 -12.68 -3.03
CA GLU A 254 6.96 -12.43 -1.59
C GLU A 254 6.89 -10.93 -1.27
N THR A 255 7.42 -10.09 -2.17
CA THR A 255 7.33 -8.62 -2.03
C THR A 255 5.89 -8.16 -2.24
N VAL A 256 5.20 -8.69 -3.26
CA VAL A 256 3.79 -8.37 -3.51
C VAL A 256 2.89 -8.75 -2.35
N ARG A 257 3.09 -9.93 -1.76
CA ARG A 257 2.39 -10.40 -0.58
C ARG A 257 2.53 -9.43 0.59
N ARG A 258 3.76 -9.00 0.90
CA ARG A 258 4.01 -8.07 2.01
C ARG A 258 3.43 -6.67 1.78
N ILE A 259 3.35 -6.22 0.52
CA ILE A 259 2.65 -4.97 0.17
C ILE A 259 1.15 -5.16 0.37
N ILE A 260 0.56 -6.25 -0.13
CA ILE A 260 -0.87 -6.53 0.04
C ILE A 260 -1.22 -6.71 1.52
N LEU A 261 -0.32 -7.26 2.34
CA LEU A 261 -0.50 -7.38 3.78
C LEU A 261 -0.63 -6.03 4.47
N ASP A 262 0.22 -5.06 4.13
CA ASP A 262 0.14 -3.69 4.67
C ASP A 262 -1.22 -3.05 4.34
N TRP A 263 -1.59 -3.07 3.06
CA TRP A 263 -2.86 -2.53 2.59
C TRP A 263 -4.08 -3.25 3.17
N SER A 264 -4.07 -4.57 3.20
CA SER A 264 -5.17 -5.38 3.74
C SER A 264 -5.37 -5.13 5.23
N ASN A 265 -4.28 -4.99 6.00
CA ASN A 265 -4.37 -4.66 7.43
C ASN A 265 -4.98 -3.27 7.64
N LEU A 266 -4.51 -2.25 6.92
CA LEU A 266 -5.10 -0.91 6.98
C LEU A 266 -6.58 -0.95 6.59
N LEU A 267 -6.93 -1.50 5.43
CA LEU A 267 -8.30 -1.50 4.93
C LEU A 267 -9.29 -2.26 5.80
N ARG A 268 -8.85 -3.29 6.55
CA ARG A 268 -9.68 -4.06 7.48
C ARG A 268 -9.86 -3.38 8.84
N ASN A 269 -8.93 -2.52 9.24
CA ASN A 269 -8.99 -1.80 10.52
C ASN A 269 -9.98 -0.62 10.50
N TYR A 270 -10.37 -0.13 9.32
CA TYR A 270 -11.28 1.00 9.15
C TYR A 270 -12.55 0.63 8.34
N ASP A 271 -13.63 1.40 8.47
CA ASP A 271 -14.84 1.24 7.64
C ASP A 271 -14.63 1.82 6.23
N VAL A 272 -13.78 1.16 5.44
CA VAL A 272 -13.52 1.49 4.04
C VAL A 272 -14.43 0.71 3.11
N ARG A 273 -15.14 1.40 2.21
CA ARG A 273 -15.98 0.76 1.19
C ARG A 273 -15.66 1.29 -0.20
N PHE A 274 -15.54 0.36 -1.14
CA PHE A 274 -15.23 0.64 -2.54
C PHE A 274 -16.45 0.44 -3.44
N TYR A 275 -16.72 1.43 -4.31
CA TYR A 275 -17.88 1.42 -5.21
C TYR A 275 -17.48 1.66 -6.66
N CYS A 276 -18.05 0.88 -7.57
CA CYS A 276 -17.92 1.13 -9.01
C CYS A 276 -19.05 2.08 -9.42
N ARG A 277 -18.80 3.39 -9.34
CA ARG A 277 -19.80 4.43 -9.63
C ARG A 277 -19.14 5.76 -9.98
N ASN A 278 -19.89 6.58 -10.70
CA ASN A 278 -19.51 7.95 -11.02
C ASN A 278 -19.66 8.89 -9.81
N TYR A 279 -18.82 9.93 -9.74
CA TYR A 279 -18.83 10.97 -8.70
C TYR A 279 -20.21 11.59 -8.45
N GLN A 280 -21.05 11.70 -9.49
CA GLN A 280 -22.41 12.25 -9.39
C GLN A 280 -23.33 11.47 -8.43
N ARG A 281 -22.95 10.25 -8.03
CA ARG A 281 -23.69 9.41 -7.08
C ARG A 281 -23.28 9.63 -5.63
N ILE A 282 -22.32 10.51 -5.36
CA ILE A 282 -22.00 10.90 -3.98
C ILE A 282 -23.19 11.66 -3.40
N GLN A 283 -23.53 11.31 -2.17
CA GLN A 283 -24.49 12.00 -1.32
C GLN A 283 -23.71 12.39 -0.07
N ALA A 284 -23.12 13.58 -0.10
CA ALA A 284 -22.35 14.11 1.00
C ALA A 284 -23.22 15.04 1.86
N SER A 285 -22.83 15.21 3.12
CA SER A 285 -23.46 16.06 4.12
C SER A 285 -22.43 17.03 4.71
N GLU A 286 -22.88 17.99 5.52
CA GLU A 286 -21.96 18.79 6.33
C GLU A 286 -21.15 17.90 7.28
N GLY A 287 -19.87 18.24 7.49
CA GLY A 287 -18.92 17.43 8.26
C GLY A 287 -18.24 16.30 7.48
N ASP A 288 -18.68 16.02 6.25
CA ASP A 288 -17.95 15.14 5.33
C ASP A 288 -16.81 15.90 4.62
N LEU A 289 -15.86 15.14 4.06
CA LEU A 289 -14.77 15.66 3.23
C LEU A 289 -14.69 14.88 1.92
N MET A 290 -14.53 15.60 0.79
CA MET A 290 -14.24 14.99 -0.50
C MET A 290 -12.82 15.34 -0.97
N TYR A 291 -12.01 14.33 -1.28
CA TYR A 291 -10.80 14.53 -2.09
C TYR A 291 -11.10 14.19 -3.55
N LEU A 292 -10.94 15.17 -4.43
CA LEU A 292 -11.34 15.11 -5.83
C LEU A 292 -10.09 15.19 -6.71
N ASP A 293 -9.79 14.11 -7.42
CA ASP A 293 -8.70 14.03 -8.39
C ASP A 293 -9.23 13.52 -9.74
N PRO A 294 -10.11 14.30 -10.41
CA PRO A 294 -10.70 13.86 -11.66
C PRO A 294 -9.61 13.72 -12.73
N PRO A 295 -9.86 12.89 -13.77
CA PRO A 295 -8.93 12.78 -14.87
C PRO A 295 -8.63 14.14 -15.49
N TYR A 296 -7.35 14.50 -15.54
CA TYR A 296 -6.91 15.76 -16.14
C TYR A 296 -7.17 15.79 -17.64
N ARG A 297 -7.13 16.98 -18.26
CA ARG A 297 -7.04 17.10 -19.72
C ARG A 297 -5.71 16.48 -20.17
N ILE A 298 -5.73 15.20 -20.49
CA ILE A 298 -4.60 14.55 -21.15
C ILE A 298 -4.69 14.92 -22.63
N SER A 299 -3.53 15.17 -23.24
CA SER A 299 -3.34 15.32 -24.69
C SER A 299 -4.31 14.42 -25.49
N PRO A 300 -4.85 14.88 -26.64
CA PRO A 300 -5.82 14.13 -27.46
C PRO A 300 -5.44 12.68 -27.82
N ARG A 301 -4.16 12.31 -27.62
CA ARG A 301 -3.59 10.98 -27.89
C ARG A 301 -3.82 9.96 -26.77
N PHE A 302 -4.25 10.37 -25.57
CA PHE A 302 -4.51 9.47 -24.45
C PHE A 302 -5.99 9.45 -24.11
N ILE A 303 -6.63 8.30 -24.31
CA ILE A 303 -8.00 8.06 -23.92
C ILE A 303 -7.98 7.44 -22.53
N LEU A 304 -8.59 8.14 -21.58
CA LEU A 304 -8.87 7.63 -20.26
C LEU A 304 -9.94 6.53 -20.36
N TYR A 305 -9.91 5.55 -19.46
CA TYR A 305 -10.94 4.51 -19.38
C TYR A 305 -12.36 5.07 -19.18
N SER A 306 -12.47 6.31 -18.70
CA SER A 306 -13.71 7.03 -18.48
C SER A 306 -14.16 7.92 -19.65
N GLY A 307 -13.40 7.99 -20.75
CA GLY A 307 -13.68 8.90 -21.87
C GLY A 307 -13.34 10.37 -21.57
N PRO A 308 -13.80 11.32 -22.40
CA PRO A 308 -13.59 12.74 -22.14
C PRO A 308 -14.32 13.18 -20.85
N PHE A 309 -13.62 13.92 -20.00
CA PHE A 309 -14.17 14.44 -18.75
C PHE A 309 -14.83 15.81 -18.96
N ASP A 310 -16.10 15.93 -18.60
CA ASP A 310 -16.88 17.17 -18.71
C ASP A 310 -16.74 18.01 -17.43
N PHE A 311 -15.81 18.97 -17.46
CA PHE A 311 -15.53 19.87 -16.34
C PHE A 311 -16.70 20.80 -16.02
N GLU A 312 -17.47 21.26 -17.01
CA GLU A 312 -18.63 22.13 -16.78
C GLU A 312 -19.72 21.40 -15.98
N LYS A 313 -19.99 20.15 -16.34
CA LYS A 313 -20.90 19.29 -15.59
C LYS A 313 -20.34 18.96 -14.20
N PHE A 314 -19.04 18.73 -14.07
CA PHE A 314 -18.39 18.49 -12.79
C PHE A 314 -18.49 19.70 -11.85
N PHE A 315 -18.17 20.91 -12.32
CA PHE A 315 -18.26 22.13 -11.53
C PHE A 315 -19.70 22.46 -11.12
N ARG A 316 -20.70 22.27 -12.01
CA ARG A 316 -22.12 22.41 -11.64
C ARG A 316 -22.56 21.42 -10.55
N TRP A 317 -21.99 20.22 -10.53
CA TRP A 317 -22.24 19.24 -9.46
C TRP A 317 -21.53 19.66 -8.16
N LEU A 318 -20.27 20.11 -8.27
CA LEU A 318 -19.44 20.49 -7.13
C LEU A 318 -20.04 21.67 -6.34
N ARG A 319 -20.59 22.68 -7.04
CA ARG A 319 -21.32 23.81 -6.41
C ARG A 319 -22.47 23.39 -5.50
N LYS A 320 -23.04 22.21 -5.72
CA LYS A 320 -24.21 21.71 -4.98
C LYS A 320 -23.82 20.84 -3.79
N GLN A 321 -22.53 20.55 -3.60
CA GLN A 321 -22.11 19.67 -2.52
C GLN A 321 -22.04 20.43 -1.19
N PRO A 322 -22.64 19.92 -0.11
CA PRO A 322 -22.59 20.58 1.20
C PRO A 322 -21.29 20.31 1.96
N ALA A 323 -20.53 19.30 1.55
CA ALA A 323 -19.27 18.89 2.19
C ALA A 323 -18.08 19.76 1.78
N ASN A 324 -17.09 19.81 2.67
CA ASN A 324 -15.79 20.40 2.35
C ASN A 324 -15.06 19.54 1.31
N TYR A 325 -14.22 20.17 0.50
CA TYR A 325 -13.45 19.44 -0.49
C TYR A 325 -12.10 20.05 -0.81
N LEU A 326 -11.23 19.17 -1.30
CA LEU A 326 -9.97 19.51 -1.93
C LEU A 326 -9.98 18.94 -3.34
N LEU A 327 -9.69 19.78 -4.34
CA LEU A 327 -9.68 19.43 -5.74
C LEU A 327 -8.26 19.58 -6.30
N SER A 328 -7.68 18.48 -6.76
CA SER A 328 -6.41 18.48 -7.50
C SER A 328 -6.67 18.52 -9.00
N LEU A 329 -5.96 19.41 -9.70
CA LEU A 329 -5.95 19.55 -11.16
C LEU A 329 -4.54 19.87 -11.65
N ASN A 330 -4.33 19.84 -12.97
CA ASN A 330 -3.08 20.32 -13.58
C ASN A 330 -2.72 21.73 -13.09
N GLY A 331 -1.43 21.97 -12.84
CA GLY A 331 -0.85 23.29 -12.60
C GLY A 331 0.05 23.71 -13.77
N TYR A 332 1.36 23.71 -13.52
CA TYR A 332 2.38 24.13 -14.49
C TYR A 332 3.26 22.96 -14.92
N SER A 333 3.75 23.02 -16.15
CA SER A 333 4.80 22.14 -16.66
C SER A 333 6.00 22.95 -17.12
N GLY A 334 6.96 23.19 -16.23
CA GLY A 334 7.97 24.22 -16.44
C GLY A 334 7.29 25.58 -16.43
N GLU A 335 7.45 26.35 -17.51
CA GLU A 335 6.79 27.66 -17.69
C GLU A 335 5.40 27.53 -18.35
N ASP A 336 5.06 26.35 -18.89
CA ASP A 336 3.79 26.12 -19.58
C ASP A 336 2.63 26.06 -18.56
N ASP A 337 1.69 27.00 -18.63
CA ASP A 337 0.42 26.94 -17.88
C ASP A 337 -0.53 25.93 -18.52
N ILE A 338 -0.77 24.82 -17.83
CA ILE A 338 -1.64 23.73 -18.29
C ILE A 338 -2.88 23.58 -17.40
N ARG A 339 -3.19 24.61 -16.59
CA ARG A 339 -4.34 24.63 -15.69
C ARG A 339 -5.66 24.52 -16.45
N VAL A 340 -6.64 23.95 -15.76
CA VAL A 340 -8.05 24.06 -16.15
C VAL A 340 -8.59 25.34 -15.52
N ASP A 341 -9.42 26.08 -16.25
CA ASP A 341 -10.10 27.25 -15.71
C ASP A 341 -11.14 26.81 -14.67
N VAL A 342 -10.79 26.97 -13.38
CA VAL A 342 -11.66 26.62 -12.26
C VAL A 342 -12.41 27.88 -11.82
N PRO A 343 -13.75 27.87 -11.82
CA PRO A 343 -14.54 29.00 -11.37
C PRO A 343 -14.16 29.46 -9.95
N THR A 344 -13.89 30.75 -9.78
CA THR A 344 -13.42 31.36 -8.52
C THR A 344 -14.44 31.31 -7.38
N ASP A 345 -15.71 31.01 -7.68
CA ASP A 345 -16.74 30.77 -6.69
C ASP A 345 -16.55 29.43 -5.93
N LEU A 346 -15.83 28.47 -6.52
CA LEU A 346 -15.66 27.12 -5.97
C LEU A 346 -14.66 27.05 -4.81
N TYR A 347 -13.60 27.86 -4.80
CA TYR A 347 -12.49 27.68 -3.87
C TYR A 347 -12.16 28.95 -3.08
N GLY A 348 -11.69 28.78 -1.85
CA GLY A 348 -11.20 29.86 -1.00
C GLY A 348 -9.69 30.01 -1.04
N GLU A 349 -8.99 28.89 -1.25
CA GLU A 349 -7.54 28.83 -1.34
C GLU A 349 -7.15 28.09 -2.63
N HIS A 350 -6.13 28.57 -3.33
CA HIS A 350 -5.52 27.90 -4.47
C HIS A 350 -4.01 27.86 -4.25
N LEU A 351 -3.45 26.65 -4.38
CA LEU A 351 -2.05 26.36 -4.11
C LEU A 351 -1.42 25.62 -5.29
N LEU A 352 -0.12 25.78 -5.44
CA LEU A 352 0.69 24.97 -6.35
C LEU A 352 1.51 23.98 -5.53
N ILE A 353 1.35 22.70 -5.82
CA ILE A 353 2.02 21.61 -5.11
C ILE A 353 2.99 20.91 -6.05
N ASP A 354 4.22 20.68 -5.57
CA ASP A 354 5.23 19.96 -6.34
C ASP A 354 4.78 18.53 -6.66
N SER A 355 4.80 18.21 -7.95
CA SER A 355 4.38 16.92 -8.51
C SER A 355 5.58 16.14 -9.08
N GLY A 356 6.79 16.63 -8.82
CA GLY A 356 8.04 16.09 -9.31
C GLY A 356 8.32 16.49 -10.75
N THR A 357 8.83 15.56 -11.56
CA THR A 357 9.25 15.82 -12.95
C THR A 357 8.48 14.96 -13.93
N SER A 358 8.08 15.54 -15.07
CA SER A 358 7.28 14.82 -16.08
C SER A 358 7.95 13.52 -16.54
N SER A 359 7.28 12.39 -16.30
CA SER A 359 7.73 11.07 -16.78
C SER A 359 7.48 10.89 -18.27
N LEU A 360 6.47 11.57 -18.84
CA LEU A 360 6.10 11.47 -20.25
C LEU A 360 7.15 12.12 -21.18
N ARG A 361 7.73 13.27 -20.81
CA ARG A 361 8.81 13.89 -21.61
C ARG A 361 10.13 13.11 -21.51
N ARG A 362 10.42 12.53 -20.34
CA ARG A 362 11.57 11.62 -20.14
C ARG A 362 11.50 10.36 -21.00
N LEU A 363 10.30 9.80 -21.20
CA LEU A 363 10.10 8.66 -22.10
C LEU A 363 10.37 8.97 -23.58
N ASN A 364 10.35 10.26 -23.96
CA ASN A 364 10.66 10.74 -25.30
C ASN A 364 12.09 11.30 -25.43
N GLY A 365 12.95 11.14 -24.42
CA GLY A 365 14.35 11.57 -24.46
C GLY A 365 14.61 13.05 -24.13
N ASN A 366 13.60 13.82 -23.70
CA ASN A 366 13.76 15.21 -23.28
C ASN A 366 14.02 15.32 -21.77
N GLU A 367 14.78 16.33 -21.35
CA GLU A 367 14.86 16.71 -19.93
C GLU A 367 13.45 16.97 -19.39
N GLY A 368 13.13 16.34 -18.25
CA GLY A 368 11.80 16.45 -17.66
C GLY A 368 11.59 17.82 -17.05
N SER A 369 10.58 18.57 -17.51
CA SER A 369 10.15 19.79 -16.83
C SER A 369 9.59 19.47 -15.44
N ALA A 370 9.87 20.37 -14.48
CA ALA A 370 9.21 20.35 -13.18
C ALA A 370 7.69 20.47 -13.39
N LEU A 371 6.93 19.63 -12.69
CA LEU A 371 5.48 19.61 -12.73
C LEU A 371 4.95 20.12 -11.41
N GLN A 372 4.01 21.05 -11.48
CA GLN A 372 3.22 21.48 -10.34
C GLN A 372 1.75 21.17 -10.62
N ASP A 373 1.05 20.69 -9.60
CA ASP A 373 -0.40 20.48 -9.63
C ASP A 373 -1.07 21.61 -8.86
N SER A 374 -2.25 22.01 -9.31
CA SER A 374 -3.08 22.97 -8.60
C SER A 374 -3.94 22.24 -7.56
N LEU A 375 -3.89 22.68 -6.30
CA LEU A 375 -4.79 22.25 -5.25
C LEU A 375 -5.75 23.39 -4.89
N TYR A 376 -7.04 23.14 -5.05
CA TYR A 376 -8.11 24.08 -4.72
C TYR A 376 -8.82 23.60 -3.46
N VAL A 377 -8.90 24.45 -2.44
CA VAL A 377 -9.57 24.14 -1.15
C VAL A 377 -10.87 24.94 -1.07
N SER A 378 -11.97 24.28 -0.71
CA SER A 378 -13.29 24.92 -0.56
C SER A 378 -13.30 26.02 0.51
N LYS A 379 -14.16 27.04 0.37
CA LYS A 379 -14.24 28.24 1.24
C LYS A 379 -14.70 28.01 2.70
N LYS A 380 -14.95 26.77 3.13
CA LYS A 380 -15.64 26.47 4.40
C LYS A 380 -14.74 25.84 5.45
#